data_AF-A0A654CBW9-F1
#
_entry.id   AF-A0A654CBW9-F1
#
_cell.length_a   1.000
_cell.length_b   1.000
_cell.length_c   1.000
_cell.angle_alpha   90.00
_cell.angle_beta   90.00
_cell.angle_gamma   90.00
#
_symmetry.space_group_name_H-M   'P 1'
#
loop_
_entity.id
_entity.type
_entity.pdbx_description
1 polymer ?
#
loop_
_entity_poly.entity_id
_entity_poly.type
_entity_poly.pdbx_seq_one_letter_code
_entity_poly.pdbx_strand_id
1 'polypeptide(L)'
;MAFQQLDPPLPVHVIDKGPGYAFAVIDYGQEHNLIWVTALDANGEIWCAPNPRVRMQGNWTMGRARPAVDADGKNCAGPAIMAEPVVSNG
;
A
#
# COMPACT_ATOMS: atom_id res chain seq x y z
N MET A 1 15.60 15.34 13.69
CA MET A 1 14.18 14.97 13.59
C MET A 1 13.51 15.90 12.58
N ALA A 2 12.79 15.34 11.61
CA ALA A 2 12.05 16.10 10.61
C ALA A 2 10.62 15.54 10.44
N PHE A 3 9.66 16.43 10.22
CA PHE A 3 8.30 16.09 9.82
C PHE A 3 8.08 16.61 8.41
N GLN A 4 7.74 15.72 7.47
CA GLN A 4 7.46 16.07 6.09
C GLN A 4 5.99 15.78 5.79
N GLN A 5 5.21 16.82 5.51
CA GLN A 5 3.85 16.66 4.97
C GLN A 5 3.94 16.15 3.52
N LEU A 6 3.04 15.23 3.17
CA LEU A 6 2.86 14.74 1.81
C LEU A 6 1.70 15.51 1.17
N ASP A 7 1.99 16.16 0.04
CA ASP A 7 0.99 16.86 -0.76
C ASP A 7 1.26 16.55 -2.25
N PRO A 8 0.47 15.67 -2.89
CA PRO A 8 -0.77 15.06 -2.39
C PRO A 8 -0.54 13.90 -1.40
N PRO A 9 -1.54 13.55 -0.56
CA PRO A 9 -1.54 12.33 0.23
C PRO A 9 -1.43 11.08 -0.65
N LEU A 10 -0.70 10.07 -0.18
CA LEU A 10 -0.41 8.85 -0.94
C LEU A 10 -1.27 7.68 -0.47
N PRO A 11 -1.93 6.94 -1.39
CA PRO A 11 -2.67 5.74 -1.02
C PRO A 11 -1.70 4.62 -0.64
N VAL A 12 -1.80 4.18 0.61
CA VAL A 12 -0.96 3.12 1.20
C VAL A 12 -1.80 2.04 1.88
N HIS A 13 -1.18 0.92 2.16
CA HIS A 13 -1.71 -0.17 2.97
C HIS A 13 -0.75 -0.41 4.14
N VAL A 14 -1.29 -0.38 5.36
CA VAL A 14 -0.55 -0.68 6.58
C VAL A 14 -0.80 -2.15 6.95
N ILE A 15 0.26 -2.94 7.05
CA ILE A 15 0.18 -4.37 7.42
C ILE A 15 -0.54 -4.52 8.76
N ASP A 16 -1.52 -5.42 8.82
CA ASP A 16 -2.45 -5.68 9.94
C ASP A 16 -3.42 -4.54 10.31
N LYS A 17 -3.50 -3.47 9.51
CA LYS A 17 -4.44 -2.34 9.73
C LYS A 17 -5.34 -2.06 8.53
N GLY A 18 -4.83 -2.25 7.31
CA GLY A 18 -5.60 -2.09 6.09
C GLY A 18 -5.22 -0.85 5.27
N PRO A 19 -6.03 -0.50 4.25
CA PRO A 19 -5.79 0.62 3.35
C PRO A 19 -6.06 1.98 4.02
N GLY A 20 -5.38 3.01 3.52
CA GLY A 20 -5.56 4.40 3.93
C GLY A 20 -4.74 5.38 3.09
N TYR A 21 -4.75 6.64 3.51
CA TYR A 21 -3.96 7.71 2.90
C TYR A 21 -2.89 8.22 3.85
N ALA A 22 -1.63 8.09 3.43
CA ALA A 22 -0.51 8.70 4.12
C ALA A 22 -0.42 10.18 3.77
N PHE A 23 -0.42 11.04 4.78
CA PHE A 23 -0.36 12.50 4.61
C PHE A 23 0.91 13.11 5.22
N ALA A 24 1.74 12.33 5.91
CA ALA A 24 3.05 12.76 6.39
C ALA A 24 4.02 11.60 6.64
N VAL A 25 5.31 11.93 6.69
CA VAL A 25 6.40 11.05 7.14
C VAL A 25 7.22 11.76 8.21
N ILE A 26 7.59 11.02 9.25
CA ILE A 26 8.44 11.49 10.35
C ILE A 26 9.77 10.73 10.28
N ASP A 27 10.86 11.50 10.20
CA ASP A 27 12.22 10.98 10.22
C ASP A 27 12.89 11.29 11.57
N TYR A 28 13.21 10.24 12.32
CA TYR A 28 13.93 10.31 13.59
C TYR A 28 15.46 10.24 13.41
N GLY A 29 15.96 9.91 12.21
CA GLY A 29 17.37 9.77 11.88
C GLY A 29 17.77 8.33 11.54
N GLN A 30 19.07 8.13 11.30
CA GLN A 30 19.65 6.91 10.70
C GLN A 30 19.39 5.59 11.46
N GLU A 31 19.15 5.64 12.77
CA GLU A 31 18.91 4.43 13.60
C GLU A 31 17.43 4.07 13.73
N HIS A 32 16.55 4.80 13.05
CA HIS A 32 15.11 4.63 13.13
C HIS A 32 14.49 4.46 11.75
N ASN A 33 13.37 3.74 11.70
CA ASN A 33 12.57 3.69 10.48
C ASN A 33 11.93 5.05 10.22
N LEU A 34 11.77 5.40 8.94
CA LEU A 34 10.80 6.41 8.54
C LEU A 34 9.42 5.98 9.03
N ILE A 35 8.74 6.87 9.75
CA ILE A 35 7.40 6.62 10.29
C ILE A 35 6.38 7.29 9.39
N TRP A 36 5.43 6.53 8.88
CA TRP A 36 4.37 7.01 8.01
C TRP A 36 3.12 7.30 8.83
N VAL A 37 2.55 8.49 8.65
CA VAL A 37 1.30 8.90 9.29
C VAL A 37 0.17 8.71 8.28
N THR A 38 -0.74 7.79 8.59
CA THR A 38 -1.79 7.32 7.68
C THR A 38 -3.15 7.45 8.33
N ALA A 39 -4.12 8.05 7.63
CA ALA A 39 -5.53 7.96 7.99
C ALA A 39 -6.13 6.71 7.33
N LEU A 40 -6.69 5.78 8.13
CA LEU A 40 -7.26 4.52 7.64
C LEU A 40 -8.67 4.73 7.05
N ASP A 41 -8.95 4.05 5.93
CA ASP A 41 -10.21 4.21 5.21
C ASP A 41 -11.42 3.68 6.00
N ALA A 42 -11.23 2.65 6.82
CA ALA A 42 -12.33 1.93 7.48
C ALA A 42 -13.06 2.75 8.57
N ASN A 43 -12.33 3.57 9.31
CA ASN A 43 -12.83 4.28 10.50
C ASN A 43 -12.22 5.67 10.69
N GLY A 44 -11.32 6.12 9.81
CA GLY A 44 -10.63 7.40 9.94
C GLY A 44 -9.58 7.45 11.05
N GLU A 45 -9.23 6.31 11.67
CA GLU A 45 -8.15 6.28 12.67
C GLU A 45 -6.83 6.73 12.04
N ILE A 46 -6.09 7.54 12.79
CA ILE A 46 -4.75 7.97 12.40
C ILE A 46 -3.75 7.01 13.02
N TRP A 47 -2.94 6.37 12.18
CA TRP A 47 -1.93 5.39 12.60
C TRP A 47 -0.53 5.81 12.15
N CYS A 48 0.45 5.55 13.02
CA CYS A 48 1.87 5.72 12.74
C CYS A 48 2.51 4.35 12.53
N ALA A 49 3.01 4.06 11.33
CA ALA A 49 3.63 2.77 11.00
C ALA A 49 5.08 2.95 10.52
N PRO A 50 6.02 2.10 10.95
CA PRO A 50 7.38 2.13 10.44
C PRO A 50 7.43 1.62 9.00
N ASN A 51 8.40 2.10 8.21
CA ASN A 51 8.55 1.80 6.79
C ASN A 51 8.37 0.30 6.41
N PRO A 52 8.92 -0.70 7.15
CA PRO A 52 8.71 -2.11 6.83
C PRO A 52 7.25 -2.58 6.86
N ARG A 53 6.35 -1.84 7.52
CA ARG A 53 4.92 -2.14 7.65
C ARG A 53 4.01 -1.42 6.65
N VAL A 54 4.57 -0.62 5.73
CA VAL A 54 3.79 0.19 4.78
C VAL A 54 4.03 -0.30 3.35
N ARG A 55 2.97 -0.46 2.58
CA ARG A 55 3.01 -0.81 1.16
C ARG A 55 2.21 0.20 0.35
N MET A 56 2.62 0.51 -0.87
CA MET A 56 1.74 1.23 -1.78
C MET A 56 0.51 0.38 -2.10
N GLN A 57 -0.64 1.03 -2.30
CA GLN A 57 -1.79 0.35 -2.86
C GLN A 57 -1.57 0.01 -4.35
N GLY A 58 -2.38 -0.93 -4.86
CA GLY A 58 -2.38 -1.27 -6.28
C GLY A 58 -2.80 -0.10 -7.15
N ASN A 59 -2.22 0.01 -8.34
CA ASN A 59 -2.54 1.04 -9.32
C ASN A 59 -2.39 0.47 -10.74
N TRP A 60 -3.53 0.19 -11.38
CA TRP A 60 -3.59 -0.41 -12.71
C TRP A 60 -2.98 0.47 -13.81
N THR A 61 -3.17 1.80 -13.75
CA THR A 61 -2.57 2.74 -14.73
C THR A 61 -1.05 2.78 -14.62
N MET A 62 -0.51 2.47 -13.44
CA MET A 62 0.93 2.39 -13.19
C MET A 62 1.45 0.94 -13.25
N GLY A 63 0.65 -0.02 -13.72
CA GLY A 63 1.03 -1.44 -13.81
C GLY A 63 1.31 -2.10 -12.45
N ARG A 64 0.91 -1.48 -11.34
CA ARG A 64 1.11 -2.03 -9.99
C ARG A 64 -0.06 -2.93 -9.65
N ALA A 65 0.19 -4.24 -9.61
CA ALA A 65 -0.77 -5.20 -9.10
C ALA A 65 -1.21 -4.83 -7.67
N ARG A 66 -2.45 -5.18 -7.32
CA ARG A 66 -2.89 -5.11 -5.92
C ARG A 66 -1.98 -6.02 -5.09
N PRO A 67 -1.40 -5.53 -3.97
CA PRO A 67 -0.60 -6.39 -3.10
C PRO A 67 -1.44 -7.60 -2.70
N ALA A 68 -0.84 -8.80 -2.71
CA ALA A 68 -1.44 -9.94 -2.06
C ALA A 68 -1.60 -9.58 -0.58
N VAL A 69 -2.85 -9.49 -0.12
CA VAL A 69 -3.14 -9.25 1.29
C VAL A 69 -3.10 -10.61 1.98
N ASP A 70 -1.97 -10.93 2.61
CA ASP A 70 -1.90 -12.09 3.49
C ASP A 70 -2.64 -11.73 4.79
N ALA A 71 -3.93 -12.03 4.82
CA ALA A 71 -4.74 -12.16 6.02
C ALA A 71 -5.42 -13.52 5.87
N ASP A 72 -5.05 -14.50 6.70
CA ASP A 72 -5.49 -15.88 6.52
C ASP A 72 -6.99 -15.99 6.23
N GLY A 73 -7.33 -16.61 5.09
CA GLY A 73 -8.47 -17.51 5.09
C GLY A 73 -9.41 -17.56 3.90
N LYS A 74 -9.08 -17.15 2.67
CA LYS A 74 -9.61 -17.85 1.48
C LYS A 74 -8.96 -17.45 0.16
N ASN A 75 -8.08 -18.34 -0.28
CA ASN A 75 -7.55 -18.40 -1.63
C ASN A 75 -8.69 -18.93 -2.51
N CYS A 76 -9.44 -18.04 -3.18
CA CYS A 76 -10.36 -18.42 -4.25
C CYS A 76 -9.91 -17.94 -5.64
N ALA A 77 -8.75 -17.29 -5.75
CA ALA A 77 -8.15 -17.06 -7.05
C ALA A 77 -7.33 -18.30 -7.43
N GLY A 78 -7.84 -19.05 -8.41
CA GLY A 78 -7.05 -20.02 -9.17
C GLY A 78 -5.83 -19.35 -9.84
N PRO A 79 -5.02 -20.11 -10.59
CA PRO A 79 -3.78 -19.61 -11.16
C PRO A 79 -4.06 -18.32 -11.91
N ALA A 80 -3.23 -17.31 -11.66
CA ALA A 80 -3.26 -16.02 -12.34
C ALA A 80 -3.55 -16.27 -13.82
N ILE A 81 -4.76 -15.90 -14.24
CA ILE A 81 -5.22 -16.11 -15.61
C ILE A 81 -4.21 -15.45 -16.53
N MET A 82 -3.71 -16.27 -17.44
CA MET A 82 -2.67 -16.02 -18.42
C MET A 82 -2.89 -14.67 -19.11
N ALA A 83 -1.84 -13.86 -19.19
CA ALA A 83 -1.73 -12.90 -20.25
C ALA A 83 -1.37 -13.67 -21.54
N GLU A 84 -2.37 -14.14 -22.27
CA GLU A 84 -2.17 -14.55 -23.67
C GLU A 84 -2.53 -13.36 -24.58
N PRO A 85 -1.68 -13.01 -25.58
CA PRO A 85 -2.05 -12.00 -26.55
C PRO A 85 -3.11 -12.60 -27.48
N VAL A 86 -4.24 -11.90 -27.63
CA VAL A 86 -5.21 -12.15 -28.71
C VAL A 86 -4.46 -11.99 -30.04
N VAL A 87 -4.07 -13.10 -30.66
CA VAL A 87 -3.73 -13.17 -32.07
C VAL A 87 -5.04 -13.20 -32.82
N SER A 88 -5.39 -12.06 -33.44
CA SER A 88 -6.49 -11.95 -34.39
C SER A 88 -6.14 -12.74 -35.65
N ASN A 89 -6.73 -13.92 -35.83
CA ASN A 89 -6.70 -14.62 -37.11
C ASN A 89 -7.47 -13.80 -38.17
N GLY A 90 -6.78 -13.47 -39.26
CA GLY A 90 -7.35 -13.20 -40.57
C GLY A 90 -7.09 -14.38 -41.51
#